data_AF-A0A353T2X5-F1
#
_entry.id   AF-A0A353T2X5-F1
#
_cell.length_a   1.000
_cell.length_b   1.000
_cell.length_c   1.000
_cell.angle_alpha   90.00
_cell.angle_beta   90.00
_cell.angle_gamma   90.00
#
_symmetry.space_group_name_H-M   'P 1'
#
loop_
_entity.id
_entity.type
_entity.pdbx_description
1 polymer ?
#
loop_
_entity_poly.entity_id
_entity_poly.type
_entity_poly.pdbx_seq_one_letter_code
_entity_poly.pdbx_strand_id
1 'polypeptide(L)'
;MRSFHGAGKCRSYFEGWYFKQQNGRDTVALIPAFHRDETGKPSASLQILTDTESVSLPFPAEAFSAERNRLKIRIGDCFFSEQGCRLDAKKDDFEIHGQLNYGPFRKPKYDMMGPFRFVPFMECRHSVFSLIHSVNG
;
A
#
# COMPACT_ATOMS: atom_id res chain seq x y z
N MET A 1 -15.53 -5.04 2.53
CA MET A 1 -14.60 -4.16 3.26
C MET A 1 -14.12 -3.14 2.24
N ARG A 2 -14.15 -1.84 2.54
CA ARG A 2 -13.75 -0.79 1.60
C ARG A 2 -12.22 -0.72 1.57
N SER A 3 -11.61 -0.80 0.39
CA SER A 3 -10.16 -0.85 0.21
C SER A 3 -9.55 0.49 -0.20
N PHE A 4 -10.37 1.43 -0.72
CA PHE A 4 -9.98 2.81 -1.00
C PHE A 4 -11.00 3.81 -0.45
N HIS A 5 -10.54 4.74 0.38
CA HIS A 5 -11.33 5.73 1.10
C HIS A 5 -11.22 7.14 0.49
N GLY A 6 -10.28 7.38 -0.42
CA GLY A 6 -10.02 8.69 -1.01
C GLY A 6 -11.09 9.20 -1.98
N ALA A 7 -12.01 8.32 -2.41
CA ALA A 7 -13.11 8.71 -3.28
C ALA A 7 -14.00 9.78 -2.60
N GLY A 8 -13.96 11.01 -3.13
CA GLY A 8 -14.70 12.18 -2.64
C GLY A 8 -13.95 13.08 -1.64
N LYS A 9 -12.67 12.81 -1.36
CA LYS A 9 -11.81 13.69 -0.55
C LYS A 9 -11.09 14.69 -1.44
N CYS A 10 -11.23 15.99 -1.15
CA CYS A 10 -10.77 17.06 -2.03
C CYS A 10 -9.42 17.70 -1.63
N ARG A 11 -8.99 17.57 -0.36
CA ARG A 11 -7.74 18.16 0.17
C ARG A 11 -7.27 17.43 1.42
N SER A 12 -6.00 17.62 1.80
CA SER A 12 -5.38 17.12 3.03
C SER A 12 -5.69 15.63 3.26
N TYR A 13 -5.38 14.82 2.26
CA TYR A 13 -5.73 13.41 2.25
C TYR A 13 -4.50 12.54 2.04
N PHE A 14 -4.42 11.46 2.80
CA PHE A 14 -3.42 10.43 2.64
C PHE A 14 -4.06 9.05 2.79
N GLU A 15 -3.74 8.14 1.87
CA GLU A 15 -4.04 6.73 2.00
C GLU A 15 -2.90 5.91 1.43
N GLY A 16 -2.36 5.00 2.22
CA GLY A 16 -1.31 4.08 1.83
C GLY A 16 -1.62 2.66 2.30
N TRP A 17 -1.05 1.69 1.60
CA TRP A 17 -1.18 0.28 1.94
C TRP A 17 0.19 -0.28 2.26
N TYR A 18 0.33 -0.91 3.42
CA TYR A 18 1.61 -1.43 3.90
C TYR A 18 1.72 -2.92 3.62
N PHE A 19 2.49 -3.29 2.60
CA PHE A 19 2.78 -4.68 2.25
C PHE A 19 4.18 -5.04 2.75
N LYS A 20 4.26 -5.67 3.92
CA LYS A 20 5.53 -6.17 4.47
C LYS A 20 5.63 -7.67 4.30
N GLN A 21 6.76 -8.12 3.75
CA GLN A 21 7.15 -9.51 3.65
C GLN A 21 8.52 -9.66 4.28
N GLN A 22 8.72 -10.74 5.00
CA GLN A 22 10.01 -11.07 5.60
C GLN A 22 10.20 -12.58 5.56
N ASN A 23 11.43 -13.00 5.34
CA ASN A 23 11.86 -14.38 5.51
C ASN A 23 12.82 -14.44 6.73
N GLY A 24 13.53 -15.55 6.93
CA GLY A 24 14.48 -15.68 8.04
C GLY A 24 15.75 -14.82 7.93
N ARG A 25 15.94 -14.11 6.81
CA ARG A 25 17.14 -13.37 6.43
C ARG A 25 16.84 -11.94 6.00
N ASP A 26 15.85 -11.75 5.14
CA ASP A 26 15.58 -10.52 4.41
C ASP A 26 14.16 -10.00 4.71
N THR A 27 14.02 -8.68 4.77
CA THR A 27 12.75 -7.97 4.88
C THR A 27 12.58 -7.00 3.72
N VAL A 28 11.38 -6.96 3.17
CA VAL A 28 10.95 -5.91 2.24
C VAL A 28 9.58 -5.37 2.63
N ALA A 29 9.42 -4.06 2.61
CA ALA A 29 8.14 -3.39 2.76
C ALA A 29 7.87 -2.48 1.56
N LEU A 30 6.69 -2.64 0.98
CA LEU A 30 6.23 -1.93 -0.20
C LEU A 30 4.99 -1.13 0.18
N ILE A 31 5.05 0.18 -0.02
CA ILE A 31 4.02 1.12 0.44
C ILE A 31 3.57 1.99 -0.73
N PRO A 32 2.65 1.49 -1.59
CA PRO A 32 1.94 2.37 -2.50
C PRO A 32 1.05 3.33 -1.70
N ALA A 33 1.05 4.60 -2.08
CA ALA A 33 0.27 5.64 -1.43
C ALA A 33 -0.28 6.68 -2.42
N PHE A 34 -1.43 7.23 -2.06
CA PHE A 34 -2.09 8.34 -2.73
C PHE A 34 -2.25 9.51 -1.78
N HIS A 35 -1.99 10.71 -2.28
CA HIS A 35 -1.93 11.94 -1.52
C HIS A 35 -2.78 13.02 -2.18
N ARG A 36 -3.33 13.92 -1.37
CA ARG A 36 -3.77 15.25 -1.80
C ARG A 36 -3.24 16.26 -0.81
N ASP A 37 -2.54 17.26 -1.31
CA ASP A 37 -2.03 18.35 -0.48
C ASP A 37 -3.16 19.27 0.01
N GLU A 38 -2.79 20.33 0.72
CA GLU A 38 -3.73 21.32 1.27
C GLU A 38 -4.51 22.07 0.18
N THR A 39 -3.90 22.22 -1.01
CA THR A 39 -4.52 22.85 -2.19
C THR A 39 -5.40 21.87 -2.97
N GLY A 40 -5.37 20.58 -2.62
CA GLY A 40 -6.11 19.52 -3.27
C GLY A 40 -5.40 18.87 -4.45
N LYS A 41 -4.15 19.29 -4.74
CA LYS A 41 -3.33 18.73 -5.81
C LYS A 41 -3.02 17.26 -5.48
N PRO A 42 -3.42 16.31 -6.35
CA PRO A 42 -3.18 14.91 -6.09
C PRO A 42 -1.76 14.50 -6.50
N SER A 43 -1.20 13.54 -5.78
CA SER A 43 0.05 12.87 -6.14
C SER A 43 0.05 11.43 -5.62
N ALA A 44 0.97 10.61 -6.11
CA ALA A 44 1.15 9.25 -5.66
C ALA A 44 2.63 8.95 -5.39
N SER A 45 2.88 7.92 -4.59
CA SER A 45 4.25 7.47 -4.32
C SER A 45 4.28 5.97 -4.06
N LEU A 46 5.39 5.32 -4.41
CA LEU A 46 5.72 3.97 -3.96
C LEU A 46 6.96 4.06 -3.07
N GLN A 47 6.80 3.75 -1.78
CA GLN A 47 7.96 3.59 -0.90
C GLN A 47 8.38 2.12 -0.86
N ILE A 48 9.68 1.90 -0.96
CA ILE A 48 10.33 0.60 -0.85
C ILE A 48 11.31 0.70 0.31
N LEU A 49 11.16 -0.20 1.28
CA LEU A 49 12.08 -0.34 2.40
C LEU A 49 12.63 -1.77 2.41
N THR A 50 13.94 -1.90 2.47
CA THR A 50 14.65 -3.16 2.72
C THR A 50 15.41 -3.07 4.04
N ASP A 51 16.18 -4.09 4.39
CA ASP A 51 17.05 -4.03 5.56
C ASP A 51 18.18 -2.99 5.43
N THR A 52 18.51 -2.56 4.20
CA THR A 52 19.64 -1.67 3.91
C THR A 52 19.26 -0.37 3.23
N GLU A 53 18.09 -0.31 2.59
CA GLU A 53 17.70 0.81 1.73
C GLU A 53 16.29 1.31 2.05
N SER A 54 16.09 2.61 1.81
CA SER A 54 14.78 3.26 1.88
C SER A 54 14.67 4.21 0.70
N VAL A 55 13.77 3.90 -0.22
CA VAL A 55 13.59 4.64 -1.48
C VAL A 55 12.13 5.01 -1.65
N SER A 56 11.88 6.26 -2.01
CA SER A 56 10.53 6.75 -2.31
C SER A 56 10.45 7.21 -3.76
N LEU A 57 9.69 6.49 -4.57
CA LEU A 57 9.45 6.81 -5.98
C LEU A 57 8.20 7.67 -6.11
N PRO A 58 8.30 8.94 -6.55
CA PRO A 58 7.13 9.77 -6.80
C PRO A 58 6.48 9.39 -8.13
N PHE A 59 5.14 9.42 -8.16
CA PHE A 59 4.34 9.18 -9.35
C PHE A 59 3.30 10.29 -9.54
N PRO A 60 2.97 10.63 -10.80
CA PRO A 60 1.83 11.47 -11.10
C PRO A 60 0.53 10.76 -10.66
N ALA A 61 -0.49 11.52 -10.27
CA ALA A 61 -1.74 10.97 -9.74
C ALA A 61 -2.46 10.06 -10.74
N GLU A 62 -2.29 10.33 -12.03
CA GLU A 62 -2.89 9.62 -13.16
C GLU A 62 -2.31 8.20 -13.31
N ALA A 63 -1.08 7.98 -12.82
CA ALA A 63 -0.47 6.66 -12.79
C ALA A 63 -1.01 5.79 -11.64
N PHE A 64 -1.83 6.35 -10.75
CA PHE A 64 -2.38 5.65 -9.59
C PHE A 64 -3.85 5.28 -9.79
N SER A 65 -4.21 4.05 -9.40
CA SER A 65 -5.62 3.65 -9.25
C SER A 65 -5.79 2.62 -8.15
N ALA A 66 -6.91 2.66 -7.44
CA ALA A 66 -7.26 1.68 -6.42
C ALA A 66 -8.75 1.35 -6.47
N GLU A 67 -9.09 0.07 -6.34
CA GLU A 67 -10.48 -0.38 -6.29
C GLU A 67 -11.12 -0.07 -4.93
N ARG A 68 -12.39 0.38 -4.95
CA ARG A 68 -13.12 0.74 -3.73
C ARG A 68 -13.45 -0.47 -2.85
N ASN A 69 -13.72 -1.62 -3.46
CA ASN A 69 -14.32 -2.78 -2.77
C ASN A 69 -13.40 -4.01 -2.71
N ARG A 70 -12.20 -3.92 -3.29
CA ARG A 70 -11.21 -5.00 -3.35
C ARG A 70 -9.83 -4.40 -3.19
N LEU A 71 -8.91 -5.13 -2.54
CA LEU A 71 -7.51 -4.73 -2.49
C LEU A 71 -6.91 -4.98 -3.88
N LYS A 72 -6.93 -3.95 -4.71
CA LYS A 72 -6.30 -3.91 -6.02
C LYS A 72 -5.81 -2.49 -6.25
N ILE A 73 -4.50 -2.33 -6.27
CA ILE A 73 -3.83 -1.03 -6.40
C ILE A 73 -2.86 -1.13 -7.57
N ARG A 74 -2.86 -0.10 -8.41
CA ARG A 74 -1.88 0.08 -9.48
C ARG A 74 -1.19 1.42 -9.26
N ILE A 75 0.13 1.43 -9.41
CA ILE A 75 0.94 2.65 -9.45
C ILE A 75 2.01 2.50 -10.52
N GLY A 76 1.90 3.25 -11.62
CA GLY A 76 2.71 3.00 -12.82
C GLY A 76 2.52 1.57 -13.33
N ASP A 77 3.62 0.83 -13.45
CA ASP A 77 3.65 -0.58 -13.86
C ASP A 77 3.73 -1.56 -12.67
N CYS A 78 3.60 -1.05 -11.45
CA CYS A 78 3.47 -1.86 -10.24
C CYS A 78 2.01 -2.17 -9.92
N PHE A 79 1.75 -3.40 -9.46
CA PHE A 79 0.41 -3.91 -9.11
C PHE A 79 0.44 -4.58 -7.74
N PHE A 80 -0.59 -4.35 -6.93
CA PHE A 80 -0.74 -4.94 -5.61
C PHE A 80 -2.15 -5.47 -5.43
N SER A 81 -2.29 -6.65 -4.81
CA SER A 81 -3.58 -7.28 -4.59
C SER A 81 -3.57 -8.26 -3.41
N GLU A 82 -4.74 -8.84 -3.10
CA GLU A 82 -4.83 -9.97 -2.16
C GLU A 82 -4.07 -11.22 -2.64
N GLN A 83 -3.75 -11.32 -3.94
CA GLN A 83 -3.07 -12.48 -4.52
C GLN A 83 -1.55 -12.30 -4.63
N GLY A 84 -1.03 -11.10 -4.36
CA GLY A 84 0.37 -10.82 -4.61
C GLY A 84 0.65 -9.38 -5.02
N CYS A 85 1.91 -9.12 -5.33
CA CYS A 85 2.35 -7.89 -5.97
C CYS A 85 3.29 -8.17 -7.13
N ARG A 86 3.26 -7.30 -8.14
CA ARG A 86 4.23 -7.23 -9.23
C ARG A 86 4.85 -5.85 -9.19
N LEU A 87 6.17 -5.79 -9.21
CA LEU A 87 6.95 -4.56 -9.22
C LEU A 87 7.67 -4.44 -10.55
N ASP A 88 7.59 -3.25 -11.12
CA ASP A 88 8.25 -2.87 -12.35
C ASP A 88 8.40 -1.35 -12.29
N ALA A 89 9.55 -0.90 -11.78
CA ALA A 89 9.83 0.52 -11.63
C ALA A 89 11.32 0.80 -11.77
N LYS A 90 11.63 1.84 -12.53
CA LYS A 90 12.98 2.34 -12.74
C LYS A 90 13.00 3.85 -12.60
N LYS A 91 13.94 4.37 -11.83
CA LYS A 91 14.15 5.81 -11.68
C LYS A 91 15.61 6.09 -11.32
N ASP A 92 16.25 6.93 -12.13
CA ASP A 92 17.66 7.28 -11.96
C ASP A 92 18.52 6.00 -11.87
N ASP A 93 19.30 5.83 -10.80
CA ASP A 93 20.12 4.64 -10.53
C ASP A 93 19.38 3.53 -9.75
N PHE A 94 18.07 3.70 -9.48
CA PHE A 94 17.25 2.73 -8.79
C PHE A 94 16.37 1.93 -9.76
N GLU A 95 16.40 0.60 -9.62
CA GLU A 95 15.61 -0.33 -10.42
C GLU A 95 15.05 -1.42 -9.51
N ILE A 96 13.76 -1.71 -9.64
CA ILE A 96 13.10 -2.79 -8.93
C ILE A 96 12.17 -3.57 -9.85
N HIS A 97 12.43 -4.87 -9.92
CA HIS A 97 11.61 -5.83 -10.65
C HIS A 97 11.39 -7.07 -9.81
N GLY A 98 10.16 -7.59 -9.81
CA GLY A 98 9.86 -8.82 -9.10
C GLY A 98 8.38 -9.10 -9.05
N GLN A 99 8.04 -10.33 -8.69
CA GLN A 99 6.67 -10.73 -8.48
C GLN A 99 6.58 -11.62 -7.25
N LEU A 100 5.73 -11.24 -6.30
CA LEU A 100 5.41 -12.04 -5.14
C LEU A 100 3.97 -12.53 -5.27
N ASN A 101 3.77 -13.82 -5.08
CA ASN A 101 2.46 -14.45 -5.03
C ASN A 101 2.11 -14.79 -3.58
N TYR A 102 0.93 -14.38 -3.14
CA TYR A 102 0.45 -14.61 -1.78
C TYR A 102 -0.49 -15.81 -1.75
N GLY A 103 -0.31 -16.64 -0.73
CA GLY A 103 -1.30 -17.64 -0.36
C GLY A 103 -2.55 -16.98 0.26
N PRO A 104 -3.55 -17.79 0.66
CA PRO A 104 -4.78 -17.27 1.23
C PRO A 104 -4.53 -16.34 2.41
N PHE A 105 -5.10 -15.13 2.36
CA PHE A 105 -5.01 -14.15 3.43
C PHE A 105 -5.59 -14.70 4.73
N ARG A 106 -4.83 -14.59 5.82
CA ARG A 106 -5.35 -14.82 7.18
C ARG A 106 -5.72 -13.50 7.80
N LYS A 107 -6.99 -13.13 7.64
CA LYS A 107 -7.57 -11.90 8.19
C LYS A 107 -7.56 -11.97 9.72
N PRO A 108 -7.22 -10.88 10.42
CA PRO A 108 -7.41 -10.78 11.86
C PRO A 108 -8.87 -11.04 12.24
N LYS A 109 -9.11 -11.65 13.41
CA LYS A 109 -10.47 -11.92 13.92
C LYS A 109 -11.24 -10.63 14.28
N TYR A 110 -10.53 -9.54 14.54
CA TYR A 110 -11.08 -8.24 14.92
C TYR A 110 -10.27 -7.11 14.28
N ASP A 111 -10.87 -5.93 14.20
CA ASP A 111 -10.18 -4.72 13.73
C ASP A 111 -9.00 -4.41 14.66
N MET A 112 -7.80 -4.24 14.10
CA MET A 112 -6.58 -4.02 14.88
C MET A 112 -6.60 -2.67 15.62
N MET A 113 -7.42 -1.72 15.17
CA MET A 113 -7.68 -0.49 15.93
C MET A 113 -8.47 -0.76 17.22
N GLY A 114 -9.00 -1.97 17.41
CA GLY A 114 -9.75 -2.36 18.61
C GLY A 114 -10.91 -1.39 18.88
N PRO A 115 -11.09 -0.91 20.12
CA PRO A 115 -12.16 0.05 20.43
C PRO A 115 -11.98 1.40 19.74
N PHE A 116 -10.76 1.79 19.33
CA PHE A 116 -10.51 3.05 18.63
C PHE A 116 -11.21 3.14 17.27
N ARG A 117 -11.63 2.01 16.68
CA ARG A 117 -12.42 2.03 15.43
C ARG A 117 -13.71 2.86 15.53
N PHE A 118 -14.24 3.00 16.74
CA PHE A 118 -15.48 3.70 17.06
C PHE A 118 -15.28 5.16 17.44
N VAL A 119 -14.04 5.61 17.65
CA VAL A 119 -13.73 7.00 17.97
C VAL A 119 -13.93 7.86 16.71
N PRO A 120 -14.82 8.87 16.74
CA PRO A 120 -15.03 9.76 15.61
C PRO A 120 -13.86 10.73 15.44
N PHE A 121 -13.70 11.29 14.24
CA PHE A 121 -12.71 12.32 13.91
C PHE A 121 -11.22 11.95 14.09
N MET A 122 -10.88 10.66 14.10
CA MET A 122 -9.48 10.25 14.07
C MET A 122 -8.78 10.73 12.80
N GLU A 123 -7.58 11.30 12.97
CA GLU A 123 -6.74 11.81 11.89
C GLU A 123 -6.25 10.69 10.95
N CYS A 124 -6.04 9.48 11.49
CA CYS A 124 -5.64 8.32 10.70
C CYS A 124 -6.39 7.05 11.15
N ARG A 125 -6.77 6.22 10.16
CA ARG A 125 -7.36 4.89 10.39
C ARG A 125 -6.45 3.85 9.79
N HIS A 126 -6.11 2.83 10.58
CA HIS A 126 -5.29 1.71 10.13
C HIS A 126 -6.17 0.46 10.00
N SER A 127 -5.87 -0.38 9.02
CA SER A 127 -6.55 -1.65 8.83
C SER A 127 -5.54 -2.70 8.41
N VAL A 128 -5.62 -3.87 9.06
CA VAL A 128 -4.75 -5.01 8.76
C VAL A 128 -5.53 -6.01 7.92
N PHE A 129 -5.09 -6.24 6.68
CA PHE A 129 -5.77 -7.13 5.74
C PHE A 129 -5.32 -8.59 5.88
N SER A 130 -4.09 -8.83 6.30
CA SER A 130 -3.57 -10.16 6.62
C SER A 130 -2.39 -10.05 7.58
N LEU A 131 -2.25 -11.00 8.49
CA LEU A 131 -1.09 -11.08 9.40
C LEU A 131 -0.05 -12.11 8.95
N ILE A 132 -0.50 -13.28 8.48
CA ILE A 132 0.39 -14.39 8.12
C ILE A 132 -0.20 -15.10 6.90
N HIS A 133 0.55 -15.17 5.81
CA HIS A 133 0.26 -16.01 4.65
C HIS A 133 1.58 -16.45 4.00
N SER A 134 1.54 -17.50 3.19
CA SER A 134 2.71 -17.92 2.41
C SER A 134 3.02 -16.89 1.33
N VAL A 135 4.28 -16.59 1.09
CA VAL A 135 4.74 -15.71 0.02
C VAL A 135 5.74 -16.49 -0.82
N ASN A 136 5.59 -16.45 -2.15
CA ASN A 136 6.50 -17.11 -3.10
C ASN A 136 6.84 -16.18 -4.26
N GLY A 137 8.10 -16.23 -4.72
CA GLY A 137 8.61 -15.45 -5.84
C GLY A 137 9.84 -14.64 -5.49
#